data_AF-A0A2V8U1D8-F1
#
_entry.id   AF-A0A2V8U1D8-F1
#
_cell.length_a   1.000
_cell.length_b   1.000
_cell.length_c   1.000
_cell.angle_alpha   90.00
_cell.angle_beta   90.00
_cell.angle_gamma   90.00
#
_symmetry.space_group_name_H-M   'P 1'
#
loop_
_entity.id
_entity.type
_entity.pdbx_description
1 polymer ?
#
loop_
_entity_poly.entity_id
_entity_poly.type
_entity_poly.pdbx_seq_one_letter_code
_entity_poly.pdbx_strand_id
1 'polypeptide(L)' 'MLDSEVQRWSAMSRDQLVSELHNLQAYEVEFDSKKYQVEVELLEKTGKYVHVMVAVDDGSLPASISPLTGTFIVSQPGEP' A
#
# COMPACT_ATOMS: atom_id res chain seq x y z
N MET A 1 8.44 -8.92 -2.70
CA MET A 1 8.19 -8.05 -1.54
C MET A 1 7.06 -7.08 -1.83
N LEU A 2 7.25 -6.12 -2.76
CA LEU A 2 6.19 -5.18 -3.15
C LEU A 2 4.88 -5.88 -3.56
N ASP A 3 4.94 -6.89 -4.44
CA ASP A 3 3.75 -7.63 -4.87
C ASP A 3 3.00 -8.30 -3.71
N SER A 4 3.73 -8.79 -2.71
CA SER A 4 3.17 -9.43 -1.52
C SER A 4 2.43 -8.42 -0.65
N GLU A 5 2.99 -7.21 -0.47
CA GLU A 5 2.33 -6.13 0.25
C GLU A 5 1.11 -5.61 -0.53
N VAL A 6 1.23 -5.41 -1.84
CA VAL A 6 0.10 -5.04 -2.70
C VAL A 6 -1.02 -6.09 -2.58
N GLN A 7 -0.70 -7.38 -2.65
CA GLN A 7 -1.69 -8.45 -2.47
C GLN A 7 -2.35 -8.40 -1.09
N ARG A 8 -1.57 -8.25 -0.01
CA ARG A 8 -2.08 -8.15 1.36
C ARG A 8 -3.08 -7.00 1.52
N TRP A 9 -2.72 -5.82 1.06
CA TRP A 9 -3.58 -4.64 1.17
C TRP A 9 -4.79 -4.73 0.22
N SER A 10 -4.61 -5.23 -1.00
CA SER A 10 -5.72 -5.41 -1.96
C SER A 10 -6.77 -6.44 -1.51
N ALA A 11 -6.41 -7.36 -0.61
CA ALA A 11 -7.34 -8.33 -0.03
C ALA A 11 -8.24 -7.74 1.07
N MET A 12 -7.93 -6.55 1.58
CA MET A 12 -8.76 -5.87 2.57
C MET A 12 -10.03 -5.28 1.93
N SER A 13 -11.10 -5.18 2.71
CA SER A 13 -12.30 -4.46 2.26
C SER A 13 -12.04 -2.96 2.20
N ARG A 14 -12.86 -2.25 1.41
CA ARG A 14 -12.79 -0.78 1.30
C ARG A 14 -12.87 -0.09 2.67
N ASP A 15 -13.78 -0.52 3.54
CA ASP A 15 -13.92 0.08 4.89
C ASP A 15 -12.68 -0.16 5.76
N GLN A 16 -12.07 -1.35 5.67
CA GLN A 16 -10.81 -1.64 6.36
C GLN A 16 -9.68 -0.75 5.83
N LEU A 17 -9.54 -0.63 4.51
CA LEU A 17 -8.54 0.26 3.89
C LEU A 17 -8.73 1.70 4.32
N VAL A 18 -9.95 2.22 4.31
CA VAL A 18 -10.25 3.60 4.72
C VAL A 18 -9.97 3.82 6.22
N SER A 19 -10.22 2.81 7.06
CA SER A 19 -9.96 2.88 8.49
C SER A 19 -8.46 2.85 8.81
N GLU A 20 -7.75 1.88 8.23
CA GLU A 20 -6.31 1.67 8.45
C GLU A 20 -5.46 2.77 7.81
N LEU A 21 -5.86 3.23 6.61
CA LEU A 21 -5.17 4.26 5.83
C LEU A 21 -5.82 5.64 5.98
N HIS A 22 -6.44 5.91 7.14
CA HIS A 22 -6.85 7.27 7.48
C HIS A 22 -5.63 8.21 7.51
N ASN A 23 -4.46 7.68 7.90
CA ASN A 23 -3.16 8.33 7.78
C ASN A 23 -2.21 7.40 7.00
N LEU A 24 -1.06 7.93 6.59
CA LEU A 24 0.05 7.13 6.05
C LEU A 24 0.39 5.98 7.02
N GLN A 25 0.38 4.75 6.52
CA GLN A 25 0.91 3.61 7.26
C GLN A 25 2.36 3.37 6.87
N ALA A 26 3.26 3.38 7.85
CA ALA A 26 4.68 3.17 7.64
C ALA A 26 5.19 2.12 8.65
N TYR A 27 5.78 1.04 8.15
CA TYR A 27 6.30 -0.04 8.98
C TYR A 27 7.53 -0.70 8.35
N GLU A 28 8.32 -1.37 9.18
CA GLU A 28 9.50 -2.12 8.73
C GLU A 28 9.17 -3.62 8.67
N VAL A 29 9.66 -4.28 7.63
CA VAL A 29 9.53 -5.72 7.42
C VAL A 29 10.90 -6.32 7.16
N GLU A 30 11.19 -7.47 7.77
CA GLU A 30 12.40 -8.23 7.49
C GLU A 30 12.10 -9.34 6.49
N PHE A 31 12.85 -9.36 5.39
CA PHE A 31 12.78 -10.40 4.37
C PHE A 31 14.19 -10.72 3.86
N ASP A 32 14.56 -12.00 3.83
CA ASP A 32 15.90 -12.45 3.42
C ASP A 32 17.05 -11.76 4.20
N SER A 33 16.87 -11.61 5.53
CA SER A 33 17.81 -10.91 6.43
C SER A 33 18.10 -9.44 6.08
N LYS A 34 17.23 -8.82 5.26
CA LYS A 34 17.23 -7.39 4.97
C LYS A 34 15.96 -6.74 5.51
N LYS A 35 16.09 -5.51 5.97
CA LYS A 35 14.98 -4.66 6.40
C LYS A 35 14.49 -3.84 5.22
N TYR A 36 13.19 -3.77 5.08
CA TYR A 36 12.52 -2.92 4.10
C TYR A 36 11.56 -2.00 4.83
N GLN A 37 11.51 -0.74 4.43
CA GLN A 37 10.49 0.19 4.87
C GLN A 37 9.32 0.10 3.89
N VAL A 38 8.13 -0.14 4.41
CA VAL A 38 6.90 -0.18 3.63
C VAL A 38 6.07 1.03 4.01
N GLU A 39 5.65 1.79 3.01
CA GLU A 39 4.76 2.92 3.16
C GLU A 39 3.49 2.67 2.35
N VAL A 40 2.33 2.88 2.96
CA VAL A 40 1.03 2.62 2.36
C VAL A 40 0.17 3.84 2.56
N GLU A 41 -0.31 4.38 1.45
CA GLU A 41 -1.06 5.63 1.43
C GLU A 41 -2.34 5.49 0.62
N LEU A 42 -3.40 6.12 1.11
CA LEU A 42 -4.62 6.35 0.37
C LEU A 42 -4.45 7.57 -0.54
N LEU A 43 -4.18 7.34 -1.83
CA LEU A 43 -4.03 8.40 -2.82
C LEU A 43 -5.35 9.11 -3.12
N GLU A 44 -6.43 8.34 -3.19
CA GLU A 44 -7.75 8.89 -3.48
C GLU A 44 -8.86 8.09 -2.79
N LYS A 45 -9.82 8.82 -2.23
CA LYS A 45 -11.04 8.27 -1.64
C LYS A 45 -12.24 8.95 -2.26
N THR A 46 -12.98 8.22 -3.08
CA THR A 46 -14.24 8.70 -3.66
C THR A 46 -15.42 7.90 -3.12
N GLY A 47 -16.63 8.36 -3.43
CA GLY A 47 -17.84 7.56 -3.20
C GLY A 47 -17.79 6.23 -3.93
N LYS A 48 -17.09 6.10 -5.07
CA LYS A 48 -17.15 4.92 -5.95
C LYS A 48 -15.99 3.96 -5.74
N TYR A 49 -14.83 4.45 -5.38
CA TYR A 49 -13.62 3.64 -5.22
C TYR A 49 -12.64 4.28 -4.23
N VAL A 50 -11.68 3.46 -3.81
CA VAL A 50 -10.47 3.90 -3.11
C VAL A 50 -9.25 3.50 -3.93
N HIS A 51 -8.28 4.40 -4.03
CA HIS A 51 -7.01 4.20 -4.71
C HIS A 51 -5.89 4.23 -3.68
N VAL A 52 -5.11 3.15 -3.64
CA VAL A 52 -4.05 2.96 -2.65
C VAL A 52 -2.72 2.78 -3.35
N MET A 53 -1.68 3.39 -2.79
CA MET A 53 -0.29 3.19 -3.16
C MET A 53 0.43 2.42 -2.06
N VAL A 54 1.31 1.51 -2.46
CA VAL A 54 2.27 0.81 -1.62
C VAL A 54 3.66 1.13 -2.16
N ALA A 55 4.55 1.63 -1.31
CA ALA A 55 5.96 1.84 -1.60
C ALA A 55 6.80 0.92 -0.71
N VAL A 56 7.86 0.34 -1.27
CA VAL A 56 8.84 -0.46 -0.55
C VAL A 56 10.23 0.09 -0.83
N ASP A 57 10.92 0.48 0.23
CA ASP A 57 12.30 0.94 0.21
C ASP A 57 13.20 -0.06 0.93
N ASP A 58 14.33 -0.46 0.33
CA ASP A 58 15.32 -1.35 0.97
C ASP A 58 16.47 -0.59 1.64
N GLY A 59 16.38 0.75 1.74
CA GLY A 59 17.39 1.62 2.35
C GLY A 59 18.70 1.73 1.56
N SER A 60 18.81 1.07 0.41
CA SER A 60 19.98 1.17 -0.46
C SER A 60 19.84 2.34 -1.43
N LEU A 61 20.95 2.97 -1.79
CA LEU A 61 20.95 3.95 -2.89
C LEU A 61 21.10 3.20 -4.23
N PRO A 62 20.27 3.50 -5.26
CA PRO A 62 19.35 4.63 -5.36
C PRO A 62 17.90 4.33 -4.97
N ALA A 63 17.58 3.18 -4.38
CA ALA A 63 16.21 2.85 -3.98
C ALA A 63 15.62 3.90 -3.01
N SER A 64 16.42 4.48 -2.09
CA SER A 64 15.97 5.60 -1.25
C SER A 64 15.71 6.92 -2.00
N ILE A 65 16.01 6.98 -3.31
CA ILE A 65 15.67 8.09 -4.22
C ILE A 65 14.41 7.76 -5.04
N SER A 66 14.11 6.47 -5.25
CA SER A 66 12.95 6.00 -6.01
C SER A 66 12.54 4.61 -5.50
N PRO A 67 11.72 4.54 -4.43
CA PRO A 67 11.29 3.27 -3.88
C PRO A 67 10.47 2.49 -4.91
N LEU A 68 10.39 1.16 -4.74
CA LEU A 68 9.54 0.34 -5.58
C LEU A 68 8.09 0.59 -5.19
N THR A 69 7.30 1.13 -6.13
CA THR A 69 5.89 1.48 -5.89
C THR A 69 4.93 0.60 -6.68
N GLY A 70 3.81 0.24 -6.08
CA GLY A 70 2.67 -0.41 -6.71
C GLY A 70 1.37 0.25 -6.26
N THR A 71 0.37 0.27 -7.14
CA THR A 71 -0.94 0.87 -6.85
C THR A 71 -2.07 -0.08 -7.18
N PHE A 72 -3.18 0.00 -6.45
CA PHE A 72 -4.38 -0.75 -6.75
C PHE A 72 -5.65 0.05 -6.40
N ILE A 73 -6.77 -0.33 -7.02
CA ILE A 73 -8.07 0.31 -6.83
C ILE A 73 -9.06 -0.72 -6.30
N VAL A 74 -9.79 -0.36 -5.24
CA VAL A 74 -10.93 -1.13 -4.73
C VAL A 74 -12.20 -0.35 -4.97
N SER A 75 -13.03 -0.85 -5.87
CA SER A 75 -14.35 -0.30 -6.16
C SER A 75 -15.36 -0.73 -5.11
N GLN A 76 -16.37 0.11 -4.85
CA GLN A 76 -17.58 -0.38 -4.22
C GLN A 76 -18.24 -1.39 -5.17
N PRO A 77 -18.65 -2.58 -4.72
CA PRO A 77 -19.59 -3.37 -5.48
C PRO A 77 -20.82 -2.48 -5.67
N GLY A 78 -21.20 -2.22 -6.93
CA GLY A 78 -22.36 -1.40 -7.21
C GLY A 78 -23.55 -1.96 -6.46
N GLU A 79 -24.25 -1.12 -5.68
CA GLU A 79 -25.62 -1.45 -5.32
C GLU A 79 -26.39 -1.66 -6.65
N PRO A 80 -27.06 -2.82 -6.82
CA PRO A 80 -27.82 -3.12 -8.02
C PRO A 80 -28.99 -2.16 -8.24
#